data_AF-A0A9P9XSD8-F1
#
_entry.id   AF-A0A9P9XSD8-F1
#
_cell.length_a   1.000
_cell.length_b   1.000
_cell.length_c   1.000
_cell.angle_alpha   90.00
_cell.angle_beta   90.00
_cell.angle_gamma   90.00
#
_symmetry.space_group_name_H-M   'P 1'
#
loop_
_entity.id
_entity.type
_entity.pdbx_description
1 polymer ?
#
loop_
_entity_poly.entity_id
_entity_poly.type
_entity_poly.pdbx_seq_one_letter_code
_entity_poly.pdbx_strand_id
1 'polypeptide(L)'
;MPNPESLPDRVAEENAPLRVISLQQLVDGDEVCREHLLKACTDLGFFYLDCREVASGQVMANVQSMYDLAISFYDLPQDEKMAWLVDRDHDEHLVMGYKPAGHGNGPVEGKKDGFEGLMLFEHPISKISDLSTFPGPSVIATQLDVLKSATANFREISILLLSRLSAALGLNEELAYQQYHRKNAVCPTALGLLKYTLADVEPEKVGQIAHTDAGSLSIVFTEVGGLQVLKPNEDQWYYIAPKPGHAVVNVGDALRFISGGLLESSLHRIIPHKDEVTRHKYSIVYLLRPEMDAEFVDSEGVTWKGLDWTNKKHAVFRATAEEQATGTYLTGREGYVGYWDPEVDKESETIMV
;
A
#
# COMPACT_ATOMS: atom_id res chain seq x y z
N MET A 1 19.53 -19.65 0.47
CA MET A 1 19.05 -18.59 -0.44
C MET A 1 18.74 -19.24 -1.78
N PRO A 2 17.47 -19.43 -2.18
CA PRO A 2 17.19 -19.82 -3.55
C PRO A 2 17.43 -18.63 -4.49
N ASN A 3 17.87 -18.93 -5.71
CA ASN A 3 18.23 -17.98 -6.75
C ASN A 3 16.99 -17.14 -7.18
N PRO A 4 17.03 -15.79 -7.13
CA PRO A 4 15.91 -14.94 -7.53
C PRO A 4 15.54 -15.05 -9.02
N GLU A 5 16.37 -15.69 -9.86
CA GLU A 5 16.10 -15.96 -11.28
C GLU A 5 15.23 -17.21 -11.55
N SER A 6 14.74 -17.90 -10.51
CA SER A 6 14.09 -19.22 -10.66
C SER A 6 12.60 -19.28 -10.38
N LEU A 7 11.91 -18.14 -10.22
CA LEU A 7 10.45 -18.17 -10.17
C LEU A 7 9.93 -18.42 -11.60
N PRO A 8 9.34 -19.60 -11.91
CA PRO A 8 8.76 -19.81 -13.23
C PRO A 8 7.70 -18.75 -13.48
N ASP A 9 7.56 -18.28 -14.72
CA ASP A 9 6.43 -17.46 -15.16
C ASP A 9 5.14 -18.22 -14.78
N ARG A 10 4.53 -17.83 -13.65
CA ARG A 10 3.35 -18.49 -13.11
C ARG A 10 2.18 -18.19 -14.05
N VAL A 11 1.42 -19.23 -14.38
CA VAL A 11 0.41 -19.28 -15.44
C VAL A 11 -0.49 -18.02 -15.46
N ALA A 12 -0.67 -17.46 -16.66
CA ALA A 12 -1.20 -16.11 -16.90
C ALA A 12 -2.71 -15.92 -16.69
N GLU A 13 -3.50 -16.98 -16.47
CA GLU A 13 -4.98 -16.88 -16.43
C GLU A 13 -5.53 -16.42 -15.07
N GLU A 14 -4.85 -16.71 -13.96
CA GLU A 14 -5.29 -16.32 -12.60
C GLU A 14 -4.75 -14.93 -12.16
N ASN A 15 -3.84 -14.35 -12.95
CA ASN A 15 -3.15 -13.10 -12.60
C ASN A 15 -3.71 -11.89 -13.36
N ALA A 16 -3.75 -10.74 -12.68
CA ALA A 16 -4.10 -9.48 -13.31
C ALA A 16 -3.03 -9.10 -14.36
N PRO A 17 -3.42 -8.77 -15.61
CA PRO A 17 -2.46 -8.36 -16.64
C PRO A 17 -2.00 -6.92 -16.43
N LEU A 18 -1.17 -6.70 -15.40
CA LEU A 18 -0.66 -5.38 -15.07
C LEU A 18 0.36 -4.90 -16.11
N ARG A 19 0.25 -3.62 -16.49
CA ARG A 19 1.26 -2.95 -17.31
C ARG A 19 2.57 -2.83 -16.51
N VAL A 20 3.69 -2.95 -17.20
CA VAL A 20 5.01 -2.66 -16.63
C VAL A 20 5.43 -1.26 -17.09
N ILE A 21 5.69 -0.39 -16.12
CA ILE A 21 6.14 0.99 -16.33
C ILE A 21 7.59 1.08 -15.88
N SER A 22 8.48 1.56 -16.75
CA SER A 22 9.90 1.70 -16.40
C SER A 22 10.15 3.00 -15.63
N LEU A 23 10.64 2.89 -14.39
CA LEU A 23 10.99 4.07 -13.62
C LEU A 23 12.13 4.86 -14.28
N GLN A 24 13.10 4.18 -14.89
CA GLN A 24 14.22 4.82 -15.59
C GLN A 24 13.71 5.63 -16.79
N GLN A 25 12.82 5.06 -17.62
CA GLN A 25 12.23 5.80 -18.74
C GLN A 25 11.42 7.02 -18.26
N LEU A 26 10.72 6.92 -17.12
CA LEU A 26 10.03 8.08 -16.54
C LEU A 26 11.02 9.15 -16.07
N VAL A 27 12.16 8.77 -15.49
CA VAL A 27 13.25 9.70 -15.12
C VAL A 27 13.78 10.40 -16.36
N ASP A 28 14.03 9.65 -17.43
CA ASP A 28 14.55 10.15 -18.71
C ASP A 28 13.53 11.00 -19.50
N GLY A 29 12.27 11.05 -19.04
CA GLY A 29 11.22 11.87 -19.63
C GLY A 29 10.57 11.24 -20.86
N ASP A 30 10.63 9.92 -20.99
CA ASP A 30 10.04 9.18 -22.11
C ASP A 30 8.52 9.38 -22.19
N GLU A 31 8.05 9.87 -23.34
CA GLU A 31 6.65 10.24 -23.53
C GLU A 31 5.73 9.04 -23.65
N VAL A 32 6.20 7.95 -24.28
CA VAL A 32 5.40 6.72 -24.46
C VAL A 32 5.19 6.02 -23.12
N CYS A 33 6.24 5.95 -22.29
CA CYS A 33 6.17 5.42 -20.93
C CYS A 33 5.21 6.25 -20.07
N ARG A 34 5.23 7.58 -20.23
CA ARG A 34 4.27 8.48 -19.57
C ARG A 34 2.82 8.21 -19.99
N GLU A 35 2.55 7.99 -21.27
CA GLU A 35 1.21 7.63 -21.75
C GLU A 35 0.75 6.27 -21.22
N HIS A 36 1.66 5.29 -21.16
CA HIS A 36 1.38 3.99 -20.56
C HIS A 36 1.08 4.09 -19.06
N LEU A 37 1.79 4.96 -18.33
CA LEU A 37 1.51 5.26 -16.93
C LEU A 37 0.09 5.81 -16.78
N LEU A 38 -0.28 6.82 -17.57
CA LEU A 38 -1.63 7.38 -17.53
C LEU A 38 -2.67 6.30 -17.81
N LYS A 39 -2.48 5.49 -18.86
CA LYS A 39 -3.41 4.40 -19.21
C LYS A 39 -3.55 3.37 -18.10
N ALA A 40 -2.46 3.01 -17.42
CA ALA A 40 -2.50 2.08 -16.30
C ALA A 40 -3.34 2.65 -15.13
N CYS A 41 -3.15 3.93 -14.81
CA CYS A 41 -3.88 4.61 -13.75
C CYS A 41 -5.36 4.84 -14.10
N THR A 42 -5.73 5.01 -15.37
CA THR A 42 -7.15 5.17 -15.79
C THR A 42 -7.88 3.84 -15.93
N ASP A 43 -7.19 2.76 -16.27
CA ASP A 43 -7.83 1.48 -16.58
C ASP A 43 -8.13 0.66 -15.33
N LEU A 44 -7.08 0.31 -14.59
CA LEU A 44 -7.15 -0.53 -13.41
C LEU A 44 -6.68 0.21 -12.16
N GLY A 45 -5.90 1.28 -12.32
CA GLY A 45 -5.28 1.92 -11.16
C GLY A 45 -4.15 1.12 -10.55
N PHE A 46 -3.72 0.00 -11.17
CA PHE A 46 -2.61 -0.84 -10.73
C PHE A 46 -1.60 -1.06 -11.88
N PHE A 47 -0.31 -1.05 -11.55
CA PHE A 47 0.76 -1.40 -12.48
C PHE A 47 1.99 -1.91 -11.74
N TYR A 48 2.86 -2.61 -12.48
CA TYR A 48 4.23 -2.85 -12.03
C TYR A 48 5.10 -1.66 -12.37
N LEU A 49 5.86 -1.17 -11.40
CA LEU A 49 6.94 -0.20 -11.61
C LEU A 49 8.28 -0.95 -11.60
N ASP A 50 9.00 -0.93 -12.71
CA ASP A 50 10.33 -1.51 -12.81
C ASP A 50 11.38 -0.59 -12.18
N CYS A 51 11.95 -1.05 -11.07
CA CYS A 51 12.88 -0.30 -10.23
C CYS A 51 14.34 -0.74 -10.39
N ARG A 52 14.63 -1.62 -11.37
CA ARG A 52 15.95 -2.27 -11.49
C ARG A 52 17.07 -1.33 -11.95
N GLU A 53 16.75 -0.38 -12.83
CA GLU A 53 17.76 0.40 -13.57
C GLU A 53 18.11 1.76 -12.97
N VAL A 54 17.35 2.28 -12.00
CA VAL A 54 17.52 3.68 -11.57
C VAL A 54 18.81 3.89 -10.76
N ALA A 55 19.80 4.44 -11.47
CA ALA A 55 21.10 5.02 -11.11
C ALA A 55 22.15 4.21 -10.31
N SER A 56 21.83 3.16 -9.56
CA SER A 56 22.85 2.24 -8.95
C SER A 56 22.28 0.99 -8.25
N GLY A 57 20.99 0.68 -8.45
CA GLY A 57 20.30 -0.34 -7.63
C GLY A 57 19.97 0.15 -6.21
N GLN A 58 20.12 1.46 -5.94
CA GLN A 58 19.84 2.05 -4.62
C GLN A 58 18.39 1.82 -4.16
N VAL A 59 17.41 1.90 -5.07
CA VAL A 59 16.00 1.61 -4.76
C VAL A 59 15.88 0.20 -4.19
N MET A 60 16.44 -0.78 -4.90
CA MET A 60 16.39 -2.18 -4.49
C MET A 60 17.22 -2.45 -3.23
N ALA A 61 18.34 -1.76 -3.04
CA ALA A 61 19.14 -1.83 -1.80
C ALA A 61 18.36 -1.28 -0.58
N ASN A 62 17.63 -0.18 -0.76
CA ASN A 62 16.74 0.38 0.26
C ASN A 62 15.60 -0.59 0.57
N VAL A 63 14.97 -1.19 -0.45
CA VAL A 63 13.93 -2.22 -0.27
C VAL A 63 14.45 -3.41 0.52
N GLN A 64 15.64 -3.94 0.17
CA GLN A 64 16.27 -5.04 0.91
C GLN A 64 16.52 -4.65 2.38
N SER A 65 17.03 -3.44 2.62
CA SER A 65 17.26 -2.96 3.98
C SER A 65 15.97 -2.83 4.79
N MET A 66 14.85 -2.50 4.14
CA MET A 66 13.53 -2.45 4.80
C MET A 66 12.99 -3.86 5.10
N TYR A 67 13.27 -4.86 4.27
CA TYR A 67 12.99 -6.26 4.61
C TYR A 67 13.80 -6.73 5.81
N ASP A 68 15.11 -6.45 5.82
CA ASP A 68 15.99 -6.83 6.92
C ASP A 68 15.55 -6.16 8.24
N LEU A 69 15.15 -4.88 8.17
CA LEU A 69 14.58 -4.16 9.31
C LEU A 69 13.24 -4.78 9.76
N ALA A 70 12.34 -5.12 8.83
CA ALA A 70 11.07 -5.76 9.15
C ALA A 70 11.31 -7.08 9.90
N ILE A 71 12.16 -7.96 9.36
CA ILE A 71 12.54 -9.23 9.99
C ILE A 71 13.09 -8.98 11.39
N SER A 72 14.06 -8.09 11.52
CA SER A 72 14.71 -7.80 12.80
C SER A 72 13.74 -7.24 13.84
N PHE A 73 12.75 -6.43 13.42
CA PHE A 73 11.69 -5.94 14.31
C PHE A 73 10.71 -7.05 14.71
N TYR A 74 10.29 -7.89 13.77
CA TYR A 74 9.32 -8.96 14.04
C TYR A 74 9.90 -10.16 14.80
N ASP A 75 11.23 -10.28 14.86
CA ASP A 75 11.96 -11.23 15.71
C ASP A 75 12.08 -10.77 17.18
N LEU A 76 11.70 -9.52 17.49
CA LEU A 76 11.66 -9.04 18.87
C LEU A 76 10.63 -9.81 19.71
N PRO A 77 10.84 -9.92 21.05
CA PRO A 77 9.83 -10.43 21.96
C PRO A 77 8.49 -9.68 21.83
N GLN A 78 7.39 -10.40 21.97
CA GLN A 78 6.05 -9.82 21.81
C GLN A 78 5.82 -8.60 22.71
N ASP A 79 6.29 -8.64 23.96
CA ASP A 79 6.13 -7.54 24.91
C ASP A 79 6.87 -6.26 24.46
N GLU A 80 8.02 -6.40 23.80
CA GLU A 80 8.76 -5.26 23.25
C GLU A 80 8.02 -4.62 22.07
N LYS A 81 7.40 -5.43 21.19
CA LYS A 81 6.54 -4.93 20.11
C LYS A 81 5.29 -4.25 20.68
N MET A 82 4.65 -4.85 21.69
CA MET A 82 3.43 -4.32 22.31
C MET A 82 3.67 -3.03 23.12
N ALA A 83 4.88 -2.79 23.63
CA ALA A 83 5.26 -1.51 24.22
C ALA A 83 5.17 -0.34 23.22
N TRP A 84 5.12 -0.65 21.91
CA TRP A 84 4.97 0.29 20.82
C TRP A 84 3.59 0.24 20.15
N LEU A 85 2.59 -0.34 20.82
CA LEU A 85 1.22 -0.42 20.32
C LEU A 85 0.65 0.98 20.01
N VAL A 86 0.06 1.13 18.82
CA VAL A 86 -0.72 2.33 18.46
C VAL A 86 -2.10 1.93 17.96
N ASP A 87 -3.11 2.32 18.73
CA ASP A 87 -4.52 2.16 18.38
C ASP A 87 -5.29 3.47 18.63
N ARG A 88 -5.08 4.44 17.74
CA ARG A 88 -5.74 5.73 17.77
C ARG A 88 -5.76 6.39 16.40
N ASP A 89 -6.61 7.40 16.27
CA ASP A 89 -6.61 8.31 15.12
C ASP A 89 -5.35 9.15 15.06
N HIS A 90 -5.07 9.65 13.86
CA HIS A 90 -3.91 10.49 13.60
C HIS A 90 -4.21 11.92 14.03
N ASP A 91 -3.24 12.53 14.68
CA ASP A 91 -3.19 13.94 15.02
C ASP A 91 -1.95 14.59 14.37
N GLU A 92 -1.69 15.85 14.69
CA GLU A 92 -0.51 16.58 14.23
C GLU A 92 0.84 15.94 14.61
N HIS A 93 0.86 15.04 15.60
CA HIS A 93 2.07 14.36 16.06
C HIS A 93 2.35 13.07 15.29
N LEU A 94 1.37 12.51 14.55
CA LEU A 94 1.52 11.32 13.71
C LEU A 94 2.25 10.18 14.41
N VAL A 95 1.68 9.67 15.49
CA VAL A 95 2.39 8.70 16.33
C VAL A 95 2.60 7.37 15.59
N MET A 96 3.88 7.03 15.44
CA MET A 96 4.38 5.79 14.85
C MET A 96 4.22 4.62 15.82
N GLY A 97 4.09 3.40 15.29
CA GLY A 97 4.11 2.22 16.14
C GLY A 97 3.59 0.96 15.49
N TYR A 98 3.32 -0.01 16.35
CA TYR A 98 2.98 -1.38 16.03
C TYR A 98 1.48 -1.64 16.16
N LYS A 99 0.96 -2.47 15.27
CA LYS A 99 -0.41 -3.00 15.27
C LYS A 99 -0.34 -4.52 15.22
N PRO A 100 -0.92 -5.24 16.20
CA PRO A 100 -0.92 -6.69 16.21
C PRO A 100 -1.90 -7.27 15.20
N ALA A 101 -1.65 -8.51 14.79
CA ALA A 101 -2.60 -9.28 13.98
C ALA A 101 -3.90 -9.58 14.75
N GLY A 102 -5.00 -9.62 14.00
CA GLY A 102 -6.33 -9.87 14.50
C GLY A 102 -7.02 -8.63 15.07
N HIS A 103 -6.51 -7.44 14.77
CA HIS A 103 -7.07 -6.17 15.26
C HIS A 103 -8.32 -5.79 14.47
N GLY A 104 -8.28 -5.93 13.14
CA GLY A 104 -9.38 -5.62 12.23
C GLY A 104 -10.19 -6.84 11.80
N ASN A 105 -11.23 -6.59 11.00
CA ASN A 105 -12.01 -7.66 10.38
C ASN A 105 -11.23 -8.26 9.20
N GLY A 106 -11.29 -9.58 9.08
CA GLY A 106 -10.60 -10.33 8.04
C GLY A 106 -11.40 -10.37 6.74
N PRO A 107 -10.79 -10.93 5.68
CA PRO A 107 -11.45 -11.19 4.41
C PRO A 107 -12.46 -12.34 4.51
N VAL A 108 -12.44 -13.18 5.54
CA VAL A 108 -13.46 -14.21 5.77
C VAL A 108 -14.49 -13.67 6.76
N GLU A 109 -15.78 -13.82 6.45
CA GLU A 109 -16.87 -13.31 7.29
C GLU A 109 -16.77 -13.85 8.73
N GLY A 110 -16.88 -12.95 9.71
CA GLY A 110 -16.77 -13.28 11.13
C GLY A 110 -15.35 -13.59 11.64
N LYS A 111 -14.34 -13.62 10.76
CA LYS A 111 -12.92 -13.83 11.13
C LYS A 111 -12.17 -12.51 11.23
N LYS A 112 -10.96 -12.58 11.81
CA LYS A 112 -10.08 -11.42 11.98
C LYS A 112 -9.00 -11.38 10.92
N ASP A 113 -8.41 -10.20 10.73
CA ASP A 113 -7.28 -10.03 9.81
C ASP A 113 -6.04 -10.83 10.26
N GLY A 114 -5.19 -11.15 9.30
CA GLY A 114 -4.00 -11.99 9.48
C GLY A 114 -2.72 -11.22 9.20
N PHE A 115 -2.57 -10.00 9.73
CA PHE A 115 -1.34 -9.24 9.55
C PHE A 115 -0.97 -8.37 10.75
N GLU A 116 0.31 -8.34 11.07
CA GLU A 116 0.90 -7.33 11.94
C GLU A 116 1.39 -6.16 11.08
N GLY A 117 1.37 -4.93 11.62
CA GLY A 117 1.85 -3.75 10.92
C GLY A 117 2.72 -2.85 11.79
N LEU A 118 3.92 -2.51 11.32
CA LEU A 118 4.74 -1.44 11.87
C LEU A 118 4.61 -0.21 10.97
N MET A 119 4.01 0.86 11.48
CA MET A 119 3.74 2.10 10.75
C MET A 119 4.71 3.20 11.15
N LEU A 120 5.50 3.67 10.19
CA LEU A 120 6.58 4.63 10.32
C LEU A 120 6.25 5.87 9.48
N PHE A 121 5.93 6.99 10.12
CA PHE A 121 5.48 8.21 9.43
C PHE A 121 6.65 9.08 8.98
N GLU A 122 6.64 9.49 7.73
CA GLU A 122 7.70 10.28 7.10
C GLU A 122 7.99 11.57 7.90
N HIS A 123 6.94 12.30 8.26
CA HIS A 123 7.06 13.61 8.88
C HIS A 123 7.75 13.56 10.26
N PRO A 124 7.33 12.74 11.24
CA PRO A 124 8.09 12.53 12.47
C PRO A 124 9.53 12.06 12.24
N ILE A 125 9.76 11.08 11.36
CA ILE A 125 11.09 10.52 11.09
C ILE A 125 12.05 11.59 10.58
N SER A 126 11.58 12.48 9.69
CA SER A 126 12.39 13.57 9.16
C SER A 126 12.87 14.57 10.22
N LYS A 127 12.15 14.68 11.35
CA LYS A 127 12.48 15.62 12.45
C LYS A 127 13.47 15.03 13.47
N ILE A 128 13.70 13.73 13.45
CA ILE A 128 14.62 13.08 14.40
C ILE A 128 16.05 13.31 13.92
N SER A 129 16.82 14.15 14.60
CA SER A 129 18.22 14.44 14.28
C SER A 129 19.22 13.61 15.08
N ASP A 130 18.82 13.08 16.24
CA ASP A 130 19.66 12.27 17.13
C ASP A 130 18.99 10.91 17.39
N LEU A 131 19.74 9.83 17.13
CA LEU A 131 19.32 8.45 17.35
C LEU A 131 18.90 8.20 18.80
N SER A 132 19.53 8.88 19.76
CA SER A 132 19.22 8.73 21.20
C SER A 132 17.80 9.21 21.56
N THR A 133 17.18 10.01 20.69
CA THR A 133 15.84 10.57 20.88
C THR A 133 14.74 9.76 20.17
N PHE A 134 15.11 8.68 19.45
CA PHE A 134 14.13 7.84 18.77
C PHE A 134 13.21 7.17 19.81
N PRO A 135 11.87 7.33 19.71
CA PRO A 135 10.95 6.95 20.79
C PRO A 135 10.65 5.45 20.87
N GLY A 136 11.47 4.58 20.25
CA GLY A 136 11.14 3.17 20.01
C GLY A 136 12.28 2.17 20.07
N PRO A 137 12.02 0.94 19.62
CA PRO A 137 12.99 -0.15 19.68
C PRO A 137 14.32 0.21 19.04
N SER A 138 15.41 -0.19 19.71
CA SER A 138 16.78 0.09 19.27
C SER A 138 17.08 -0.44 17.86
N VAL A 139 16.43 -1.52 17.46
CA VAL A 139 16.53 -2.11 16.11
C VAL A 139 16.10 -1.14 15.01
N ILE A 140 15.11 -0.26 15.28
CA ILE A 140 14.69 0.78 14.33
C ILE A 140 15.60 1.99 14.45
N ALA A 141 15.93 2.41 15.68
CA ALA A 141 16.79 3.55 15.94
C ALA A 141 18.15 3.42 15.23
N THR A 142 18.76 2.23 15.28
CA THR A 142 20.06 1.96 14.62
C THR A 142 20.00 2.00 13.09
N GLN A 143 18.80 1.94 12.50
CA GLN A 143 18.58 1.98 11.05
C GLN A 143 17.95 3.30 10.58
N LEU A 144 17.95 4.35 11.41
CA LEU A 144 17.24 5.60 11.10
C LEU A 144 17.70 6.25 9.80
N ASP A 145 19.00 6.25 9.50
CA ASP A 145 19.52 6.85 8.27
C ASP A 145 19.10 6.07 7.02
N VAL A 146 19.07 4.74 7.11
CA VAL A 146 18.56 3.85 6.05
C VAL A 146 17.06 4.10 5.87
N LEU A 147 16.29 4.17 6.96
CA LEU A 147 14.86 4.46 6.94
C LEU A 147 14.57 5.81 6.28
N LYS A 148 15.33 6.86 6.62
CA LYS A 148 15.22 8.18 5.98
C LYS A 148 15.55 8.12 4.50
N SER A 149 16.62 7.42 4.12
CA SER A 149 17.01 7.24 2.71
C SER A 149 15.93 6.53 1.90
N ALA A 150 15.39 5.42 2.43
CA ALA A 150 14.32 4.65 1.81
C ALA A 150 13.04 5.50 1.64
N THR A 151 12.62 6.18 2.71
CA THR A 151 11.43 7.04 2.70
C THR A 151 11.57 8.20 1.72
N ALA A 152 12.72 8.86 1.69
CA ALA A 152 12.99 9.94 0.74
C ALA A 152 12.95 9.45 -0.72
N ASN A 153 13.55 8.29 -0.99
CA ASN A 153 13.56 7.71 -2.33
C ASN A 153 12.16 7.29 -2.79
N PHE A 154 11.36 6.65 -1.95
CA PHE A 154 9.97 6.33 -2.28
C PHE A 154 9.12 7.60 -2.49
N ARG A 155 9.35 8.66 -1.70
CA ARG A 155 8.72 9.95 -1.94
C ARG A 155 9.07 10.52 -3.32
N GLU A 156 10.35 10.56 -3.67
CA GLU A 156 10.81 11.10 -4.95
C GLU A 156 10.18 10.35 -6.13
N ILE A 157 10.09 9.02 -6.04
CA ILE A 157 9.38 8.18 -7.02
C ILE A 157 7.91 8.57 -7.11
N SER A 158 7.22 8.68 -5.97
CA SER A 158 5.81 9.07 -5.93
C SER A 158 5.57 10.46 -6.55
N ILE A 159 6.39 11.45 -6.22
CA ILE A 159 6.29 12.80 -6.80
C ILE A 159 6.58 12.78 -8.30
N LEU A 160 7.56 11.98 -8.75
CA LEU A 160 7.82 11.79 -10.17
C LEU A 160 6.58 11.23 -10.88
N LEU A 161 5.96 10.17 -10.36
CA LEU A 161 4.74 9.59 -10.93
C LEU A 161 3.62 10.62 -11.05
N LEU A 162 3.34 11.37 -9.98
CA LEU A 162 2.31 12.44 -9.99
C LEU A 162 2.63 13.55 -11.00
N SER A 163 3.90 13.95 -11.12
CA SER A 163 4.33 14.96 -12.08
C SER A 163 4.17 14.48 -13.53
N ARG A 164 4.43 13.19 -13.79
CA ARG A 164 4.30 12.58 -15.11
C ARG A 164 2.83 12.42 -15.51
N LEU A 165 1.96 12.06 -14.57
CA LEU A 165 0.50 12.05 -14.77
C LEU A 165 -0.02 13.47 -15.08
N SER A 166 0.40 14.47 -14.30
CA SER A 166 0.01 15.87 -14.53
C SER A 166 0.45 16.37 -15.90
N ALA A 167 1.68 16.04 -16.31
CA ALA A 167 2.19 16.38 -17.63
C ALA A 167 1.45 15.66 -18.76
N ALA A 168 1.10 14.38 -18.58
CA ALA A 168 0.34 13.60 -19.56
C ALA A 168 -1.06 14.19 -19.83
N LEU A 169 -1.65 14.79 -18.79
CA LEU A 169 -2.96 15.43 -18.84
C LEU A 169 -2.91 16.93 -19.19
N GLY A 170 -1.71 17.49 -19.40
CA GLY A 170 -1.55 18.91 -19.69
C GLY A 170 -2.02 19.83 -18.55
N LEU A 171 -1.97 19.36 -17.31
CA LEU A 171 -2.39 20.15 -16.15
C LEU A 171 -1.43 21.34 -15.95
N ASN A 172 -2.01 22.50 -15.67
CA ASN A 172 -1.23 23.66 -15.25
C ASN A 172 -0.71 23.48 -13.82
N GLU A 173 0.11 24.41 -13.34
CA GLU A 173 0.74 24.33 -12.03
C GLU A 173 -0.27 24.26 -10.87
N GLU A 174 -1.42 24.93 -10.98
CA GLU A 174 -2.46 24.98 -9.94
C GLU A 174 -3.21 23.66 -9.80
N LEU A 175 -3.38 22.93 -10.90
CA LEU A 175 -4.10 21.65 -10.95
C LEU A 175 -3.18 20.43 -10.85
N ALA A 176 -1.86 20.64 -10.80
CA ALA A 176 -0.90 19.54 -10.83
C ALA A 176 -0.97 18.69 -9.55
N TYR A 177 -1.05 17.37 -9.72
CA TYR A 177 -1.29 16.44 -8.60
C TYR A 177 -0.22 16.47 -7.52
N GLN A 178 1.03 16.77 -7.86
CA GLN A 178 2.11 16.90 -6.88
C GLN A 178 1.95 18.10 -5.92
N GLN A 179 1.08 19.08 -6.22
CA GLN A 179 0.83 20.23 -5.34
C GLN A 179 0.18 19.84 -4.00
N TYR A 180 -0.47 18.68 -3.95
CA TYR A 180 -1.08 18.12 -2.74
C TYR A 180 -0.06 17.46 -1.79
N HIS A 181 1.23 17.46 -2.16
CA HIS A 181 2.30 16.72 -1.50
C HIS A 181 3.61 17.54 -1.38
N ARG A 182 3.53 18.78 -0.93
CA ARG A 182 4.67 19.69 -0.71
C ARG A 182 5.60 19.13 0.36
N LYS A 183 6.91 19.24 0.10
CA LYS A 183 7.99 18.60 0.87
C LYS A 183 7.98 18.91 2.37
N ASN A 184 7.59 20.12 2.77
CA ASN A 184 7.69 20.58 4.16
C ASN A 184 6.36 20.61 4.91
N ALA A 185 5.27 20.27 4.24
CA ALA A 185 3.97 20.26 4.87
C ALA A 185 3.76 18.98 5.68
N VAL A 186 2.92 19.07 6.70
CA VAL A 186 2.59 17.93 7.56
C VAL A 186 1.67 17.00 6.77
N CYS A 187 2.07 15.74 6.60
CA CYS A 187 1.27 14.75 5.90
C CYS A 187 1.30 13.39 6.62
N PRO A 188 0.20 12.62 6.63
CA PRO A 188 0.14 11.29 7.22
C PRO A 188 0.78 10.21 6.32
N THR A 189 1.72 10.57 5.45
CA THR A 189 2.46 9.62 4.60
C THR A 189 3.27 8.68 5.47
N ALA A 190 3.18 7.38 5.19
CA ALA A 190 3.76 6.34 6.04
C ALA A 190 4.44 5.25 5.23
N LEU A 191 5.55 4.75 5.77
CA LEU A 191 6.11 3.45 5.44
C LEU A 191 5.53 2.40 6.39
N GLY A 192 4.82 1.43 5.85
CA GLY A 192 4.37 0.24 6.55
C GLY A 192 5.31 -0.93 6.28
N LEU A 193 5.85 -1.52 7.34
CA LEU A 193 6.46 -2.85 7.28
C LEU A 193 5.42 -3.83 7.79
N LEU A 194 4.87 -4.66 6.90
CA LEU A 194 3.78 -5.59 7.22
C LEU A 194 4.28 -7.03 7.24
N LYS A 195 3.77 -7.84 8.18
CA LYS A 195 4.01 -9.28 8.25
C LYS A 195 2.68 -10.01 8.34
N TYR A 196 2.41 -10.89 7.39
CA TYR A 196 1.20 -11.71 7.41
C TYR A 196 1.43 -13.03 8.16
N THR A 197 0.39 -13.50 8.84
CA THR A 197 0.34 -14.79 9.51
C THR A 197 0.46 -15.93 8.49
N LEU A 198 0.96 -17.08 8.93
CA LEU A 198 0.97 -18.28 8.10
C LEU A 198 -0.43 -18.88 8.12
N ALA A 199 -1.06 -18.98 6.95
CA ALA A 199 -2.43 -19.45 6.82
C ALA A 199 -2.63 -20.85 7.43
N ASP A 200 -1.66 -21.75 7.26
CA ASP A 200 -1.70 -23.11 7.80
C ASP A 200 -1.57 -23.17 9.34
N VAL A 201 -1.03 -22.12 9.96
CA VAL A 201 -0.78 -22.07 11.40
C VAL A 201 -1.89 -21.31 12.12
N GLU A 202 -2.40 -20.24 11.51
CA GLU A 202 -3.46 -19.39 12.08
C GLU A 202 -4.64 -19.25 11.08
N PRO A 203 -5.38 -20.32 10.78
CA PRO A 203 -6.47 -20.30 9.78
C PRO A 203 -7.63 -19.36 10.16
N GLU A 204 -7.70 -18.95 11.42
CA GLU A 204 -8.69 -18.02 11.96
C GLU A 204 -8.33 -16.53 11.77
N LYS A 205 -7.09 -16.26 11.33
CA LYS A 205 -6.55 -14.92 11.09
C LYS A 205 -5.80 -14.92 9.78
N VAL A 206 -6.46 -14.43 8.74
CA VAL A 206 -5.94 -14.55 7.39
C VAL A 206 -6.01 -13.21 6.69
N GLY A 207 -4.93 -12.82 6.03
CA GLY A 207 -4.99 -11.78 5.01
C GLY A 207 -5.52 -10.42 5.50
N GLN A 208 -6.20 -9.72 4.59
CA GLN A 208 -6.78 -8.40 4.81
C GLN A 208 -8.02 -8.25 3.94
N ILE A 209 -9.09 -7.69 4.52
CA ILE A 209 -10.39 -7.49 3.88
C ILE A 209 -10.28 -6.64 2.60
N ALA A 210 -11.28 -6.74 1.72
CA ALA A 210 -11.34 -5.90 0.52
C ALA A 210 -11.48 -4.42 0.87
N HIS A 211 -10.70 -3.58 0.21
CA HIS A 211 -10.70 -2.13 0.40
C HIS A 211 -10.09 -1.39 -0.79
N THR A 212 -10.31 -0.08 -0.82
CA THR A 212 -9.44 0.87 -1.54
C THR A 212 -8.54 1.61 -0.56
N ASP A 213 -7.41 2.14 -1.05
CA ASP A 213 -6.46 2.85 -0.21
C ASP A 213 -6.86 4.32 0.00
N ALA A 214 -6.71 4.84 1.21
CA ALA A 214 -7.09 6.23 1.53
C ALA A 214 -6.28 7.29 0.76
N GLY A 215 -5.03 6.98 0.43
CA GLY A 215 -4.01 7.95 -0.01
C GLY A 215 -4.10 8.32 -1.49
N SER A 216 -3.00 8.86 -2.01
CA SER A 216 -2.86 9.17 -3.43
C SER A 216 -2.25 8.01 -4.21
N LEU A 217 -1.13 7.48 -3.71
CA LEU A 217 -0.41 6.35 -4.30
C LEU A 217 0.10 5.42 -3.20
N SER A 218 0.02 4.12 -3.46
CA SER A 218 0.67 3.09 -2.66
C SER A 218 1.76 2.42 -3.51
N ILE A 219 2.98 2.30 -2.97
CA ILE A 219 4.08 1.57 -3.59
C ILE A 219 4.38 0.35 -2.73
N VAL A 220 4.17 -0.84 -3.27
CA VAL A 220 4.25 -2.11 -2.55
C VAL A 220 5.36 -2.98 -3.11
N PHE A 221 6.28 -3.39 -2.25
CA PHE A 221 7.22 -4.47 -2.53
C PHE A 221 6.84 -5.71 -1.72
N THR A 222 6.74 -6.85 -2.38
CA THR A 222 6.48 -8.15 -1.75
C THR A 222 7.15 -9.27 -2.55
N GLU A 223 7.56 -10.33 -1.86
CA GLU A 223 8.19 -11.52 -2.46
C GLU A 223 7.30 -12.76 -2.42
N VAL A 224 6.14 -12.65 -1.78
CA VAL A 224 5.19 -13.74 -1.53
C VAL A 224 3.82 -13.30 -2.03
N GLY A 225 3.15 -14.20 -2.75
CA GLY A 225 1.85 -13.92 -3.36
C GLY A 225 0.76 -13.67 -2.32
N GLY A 226 -0.35 -13.12 -2.79
CA GLY A 226 -1.58 -13.02 -2.00
C GLY A 226 -2.34 -11.70 -2.15
N LEU A 227 -1.75 -10.71 -2.80
CA LEU A 227 -2.49 -9.53 -3.22
C LEU A 227 -3.46 -9.92 -4.35
N GLN A 228 -4.74 -9.60 -4.17
CA GLN A 228 -5.76 -9.70 -5.20
C GLN A 228 -6.33 -8.32 -5.53
N VAL A 229 -6.70 -8.11 -6.79
CA VAL A 229 -7.39 -6.91 -7.27
C VAL A 229 -8.68 -7.31 -7.99
N LEU A 230 -9.73 -6.51 -7.79
CA LEU A 230 -10.99 -6.62 -8.52
C LEU A 230 -10.95 -5.57 -9.64
N LYS A 231 -11.01 -6.02 -10.89
CA LYS A 231 -11.01 -5.09 -12.02
C LYS A 231 -12.31 -4.26 -12.05
N PRO A 232 -12.25 -2.99 -12.48
CA PRO A 232 -13.45 -2.18 -12.64
C PRO A 232 -14.45 -2.83 -13.61
N ASN A 233 -15.72 -2.83 -13.24
CA ASN A 233 -16.83 -3.42 -14.02
C ASN A 233 -16.71 -4.94 -14.25
N GLU A 234 -15.85 -5.61 -13.51
CA GLU A 234 -15.81 -7.06 -13.46
C GLU A 234 -16.20 -7.51 -12.06
N ASP A 235 -16.80 -8.69 -12.03
CA ASP A 235 -17.13 -9.42 -10.83
C ASP A 235 -16.07 -10.50 -10.64
N GLN A 236 -14.78 -10.20 -10.80
CA GLN A 236 -13.73 -11.21 -10.76
C GLN A 236 -12.48 -10.71 -10.05
N TRP A 237 -12.04 -11.45 -9.02
CA TRP A 237 -10.77 -11.20 -8.35
C TRP A 237 -9.61 -11.88 -9.07
N TYR A 238 -8.51 -11.15 -9.23
CA TYR A 238 -7.28 -11.64 -9.84
C TYR A 238 -6.13 -11.49 -8.88
N TYR A 239 -5.26 -12.50 -8.80
CA TYR A 239 -4.01 -12.36 -8.06
C TYR A 239 -3.07 -11.38 -8.78
N ILE A 240 -2.20 -10.73 -8.02
CA ILE A 240 -1.05 -9.99 -8.54
C ILE A 240 0.20 -10.75 -8.11
N ALA A 241 0.86 -11.38 -9.08
CA ALA A 241 2.09 -12.13 -8.82
C ALA A 241 3.21 -11.19 -8.34
N PRO A 242 3.97 -11.55 -7.30
CA PRO A 242 5.22 -10.86 -6.98
C PRO A 242 6.19 -10.92 -8.15
N LYS A 243 6.85 -9.80 -8.47
CA LYS A 243 7.82 -9.72 -9.56
C LYS A 243 9.15 -9.14 -9.06
N PRO A 244 10.26 -9.90 -9.09
CA PRO A 244 11.56 -9.42 -8.62
C PRO A 244 11.98 -8.11 -9.29
N GLY A 245 12.48 -7.17 -8.50
CA GLY A 245 12.92 -5.86 -8.97
C GLY A 245 11.78 -4.88 -9.32
N HIS A 246 10.52 -5.25 -9.10
CA HIS A 246 9.37 -4.40 -9.40
C HIS A 246 8.57 -4.10 -8.13
N ALA A 247 8.06 -2.88 -8.03
CA ALA A 247 6.96 -2.57 -7.12
C ALA A 247 5.62 -2.84 -7.81
N VAL A 248 4.60 -3.20 -7.04
CA VAL A 248 3.20 -2.99 -7.43
C VAL A 248 2.81 -1.61 -6.94
N VAL A 249 2.30 -0.77 -7.84
CA VAL A 249 1.85 0.58 -7.51
C VAL A 249 0.35 0.67 -7.76
N ASN A 250 -0.38 1.25 -6.82
CA ASN A 250 -1.79 1.54 -7.01
C ASN A 250 -2.21 2.96 -6.65
N VAL A 251 -3.26 3.43 -7.33
CA VAL A 251 -3.94 4.70 -7.08
C VAL A 251 -4.89 4.55 -5.90
N GLY A 252 -4.83 5.49 -4.96
CA GLY A 252 -5.74 5.57 -3.83
C GLY A 252 -6.88 6.56 -4.06
N ASP A 253 -7.83 6.56 -3.13
CA ASP A 253 -9.05 7.36 -3.16
C ASP A 253 -8.76 8.86 -3.28
N ALA A 254 -7.78 9.38 -2.55
CA ALA A 254 -7.49 10.82 -2.59
C ALA A 254 -7.07 11.26 -4.01
N LEU A 255 -6.25 10.47 -4.71
CA LEU A 255 -5.86 10.80 -6.09
C LEU A 255 -7.01 10.57 -7.08
N ARG A 256 -7.86 9.56 -6.86
CA ARG A 256 -9.13 9.40 -7.59
C ARG A 256 -9.98 10.67 -7.45
N PHE A 257 -10.15 11.19 -6.25
CA PHE A 257 -10.94 12.40 -5.98
C PHE A 257 -10.30 13.66 -6.58
N ILE A 258 -8.99 13.87 -6.37
CA ILE A 258 -8.24 14.99 -6.94
C ILE A 258 -8.32 15.00 -8.48
N SER A 259 -8.32 13.83 -9.11
CA SER A 259 -8.45 13.70 -10.56
C SER A 259 -9.89 13.78 -11.09
N GLY A 260 -10.88 14.03 -10.23
CA GLY A 260 -12.29 14.09 -10.61
C GLY A 260 -12.85 12.72 -11.04
N GLY A 261 -12.30 11.63 -10.52
CA GLY A 261 -12.66 10.26 -10.87
C GLY A 261 -12.01 9.72 -12.14
N LEU A 262 -11.07 10.45 -12.75
CA LEU A 262 -10.36 10.02 -13.95
C LEU A 262 -9.40 8.87 -13.67
N LEU A 263 -8.68 8.91 -12.54
CA LEU A 263 -7.77 7.85 -12.12
C LEU A 263 -8.49 6.88 -11.20
N GLU A 264 -8.32 5.59 -11.46
CA GLU A 264 -9.11 4.54 -10.82
C GLU A 264 -8.48 4.10 -9.50
N SER A 265 -9.22 4.17 -8.39
CA SER A 265 -8.82 3.48 -7.16
C SER A 265 -9.54 2.13 -7.07
N SER A 266 -8.83 1.06 -7.42
CA SER A 266 -9.42 -0.29 -7.48
C SER A 266 -9.40 -1.00 -6.13
N LEU A 267 -10.47 -1.77 -5.95
CA LEU A 267 -10.62 -2.70 -4.86
C LEU A 267 -9.52 -3.75 -4.87
N HIS A 268 -8.90 -3.94 -3.72
CA HIS A 268 -7.90 -4.98 -3.51
C HIS A 268 -8.07 -5.62 -2.13
N ARG A 269 -7.62 -6.86 -2.00
CA ARG A 269 -7.63 -7.62 -0.74
C ARG A 269 -6.37 -8.45 -0.65
N ILE A 270 -6.07 -8.97 0.53
CA ILE A 270 -4.97 -9.92 0.72
C ILE A 270 -5.57 -11.26 1.12
N ILE A 271 -5.37 -12.28 0.29
CA ILE A 271 -5.73 -13.68 0.54
C ILE A 271 -4.46 -14.50 0.34
N PRO A 272 -4.09 -15.43 1.24
CA PRO A 272 -2.97 -16.34 0.99
C PRO A 272 -3.07 -16.98 -0.39
N HIS A 273 -1.92 -17.16 -1.03
CA HIS A 273 -1.85 -17.92 -2.26
C HIS A 273 -1.57 -19.39 -1.90
N LYS A 274 -2.29 -20.34 -2.50
CA LYS A 274 -2.18 -21.79 -2.22
C LYS A 274 -0.75 -22.32 -2.18
N ASP A 275 0.08 -21.85 -3.11
CA ASP A 275 1.48 -22.28 -3.24
C ASP A 275 2.44 -21.59 -2.26
N GLU A 276 1.96 -20.69 -1.41
CA GLU A 276 2.75 -19.81 -0.55
C GLU A 276 2.36 -19.87 0.94
N VAL A 277 1.42 -20.76 1.31
CA VAL A 277 0.84 -20.86 2.67
C VAL A 277 1.86 -21.13 3.78
N THR A 278 3.03 -21.67 3.44
CA THR A 278 4.11 -21.99 4.38
C THR A 278 5.19 -20.91 4.49
N ARG A 279 5.08 -19.78 3.78
CA ARG A 279 6.08 -18.70 3.79
C ARG A 279 5.52 -17.45 4.45
N HIS A 280 6.32 -16.85 5.35
CA HIS A 280 5.97 -15.53 5.87
C HIS A 280 6.00 -14.51 4.74
N LYS A 281 4.86 -13.87 4.50
CA LYS A 281 4.75 -12.75 3.57
C LYS A 281 5.10 -11.47 4.31
N TYR A 282 6.18 -10.83 3.88
CA TYR A 282 6.51 -9.46 4.25
C TYR A 282 6.12 -8.52 3.12
N SER A 283 5.58 -7.36 3.47
CA SER A 283 5.29 -6.30 2.52
C SER A 283 5.86 -4.98 3.01
N ILE A 284 6.64 -4.33 2.15
CA ILE A 284 7.11 -2.97 2.34
C ILE A 284 6.14 -2.08 1.57
N VAL A 285 5.36 -1.27 2.28
CA VAL A 285 4.29 -0.47 1.69
C VAL A 285 4.55 0.99 1.98
N TYR A 286 4.77 1.80 0.94
CA TYR A 286 4.85 3.24 1.08
C TYR A 286 3.53 3.88 0.65
N LEU A 287 2.82 4.48 1.61
CA LEU A 287 1.49 5.06 1.46
C LEU A 287 1.62 6.58 1.34
N LEU A 288 1.73 7.09 0.11
CA LEU A 288 1.74 8.54 -0.13
C LEU A 288 0.34 9.11 0.12
N ARG A 289 0.24 10.08 1.03
CA ARG A 289 -1.01 10.76 1.36
C ARG A 289 -0.89 12.27 1.17
N PRO A 290 -2.00 12.96 0.82
CA PRO A 290 -2.01 14.42 0.77
C PRO A 290 -1.62 15.04 2.12
N GLU A 291 -1.23 16.30 2.09
CA GLU A 291 -1.04 17.10 3.31
C GLU A 291 -2.30 17.14 4.16
N MET A 292 -2.15 17.33 5.47
CA MET A 292 -3.27 17.29 6.41
C MET A 292 -4.38 18.30 6.07
N ASP A 293 -4.00 19.47 5.56
CA ASP A 293 -4.88 20.57 5.19
C ASP A 293 -5.22 20.63 3.69
N ALA A 294 -4.69 19.71 2.88
CA ALA A 294 -5.03 19.64 1.47
C ALA A 294 -6.51 19.30 1.29
N GLU A 295 -7.21 20.07 0.47
CA GLU A 295 -8.66 19.93 0.25
C GLU A 295 -8.96 19.26 -1.09
N PHE A 296 -9.85 18.28 -1.08
CA PHE A 296 -10.36 17.61 -2.28
C PHE A 296 -11.82 17.20 -2.07
N VAL A 297 -12.54 16.96 -3.16
CA VAL A 297 -13.97 16.65 -3.16
C VAL A 297 -14.16 15.19 -3.55
N ASP A 298 -14.87 14.41 -2.74
CA ASP A 298 -15.17 13.02 -3.06
C ASP A 298 -16.24 12.87 -4.16
N SER A 299 -16.56 11.63 -4.50
CA SER A 299 -17.58 11.33 -5.53
C SER A 299 -19.00 11.75 -5.16
N GLU A 300 -19.28 12.04 -3.89
CA GLU A 300 -20.59 12.49 -3.41
C GLU A 300 -20.67 14.01 -3.25
N GLY A 301 -19.58 14.73 -3.56
CA GLY A 301 -19.52 16.19 -3.45
C GLY A 301 -19.13 16.69 -2.06
N VAL A 302 -18.64 15.81 -1.17
CA VAL A 302 -18.17 16.20 0.17
C VAL A 302 -16.73 16.69 0.07
N THR A 303 -16.48 17.89 0.58
CA THR A 303 -15.12 18.42 0.73
C THR A 303 -14.44 17.81 1.94
N TRP A 304 -13.27 17.22 1.73
CA TRP A 304 -12.43 16.63 2.74
C TRP A 304 -11.11 17.38 2.87
N LYS A 305 -10.60 17.45 4.10
CA LYS A 305 -9.17 17.66 4.34
C LYS A 305 -8.44 16.33 4.38
N GLY A 306 -7.17 16.32 3.97
CA GLY A 306 -6.36 15.10 3.91
C GLY A 306 -6.31 14.30 5.22
N LEU A 307 -6.21 14.98 6.37
CA LEU A 307 -6.23 14.31 7.67
C LEU A 307 -7.60 13.70 7.98
N ASP A 308 -8.67 14.47 7.76
CA ASP A 308 -10.04 14.06 8.07
C ASP A 308 -10.45 12.84 7.24
N TRP A 309 -10.12 12.83 5.94
CA TRP A 309 -10.32 11.68 5.06
C TRP A 309 -9.55 10.45 5.54
N THR A 310 -8.26 10.62 5.85
CA THR A 310 -7.41 9.52 6.34
C THR A 310 -7.96 8.91 7.62
N ASN A 311 -8.39 9.75 8.57
CA ASN A 311 -8.98 9.29 9.84
C ASN A 311 -10.36 8.65 9.62
N LYS A 312 -11.20 9.21 8.75
CA LYS A 312 -12.48 8.60 8.38
C LYS A 312 -12.28 7.19 7.82
N LYS A 313 -11.32 7.00 6.90
CA LYS A 313 -11.01 5.68 6.35
C LYS A 313 -10.50 4.72 7.43
N HIS A 314 -9.56 5.14 8.27
CA HIS A 314 -9.05 4.30 9.36
C HIS A 314 -10.13 3.94 10.40
N ALA A 315 -11.06 4.85 10.69
CA ALA A 315 -12.20 4.56 11.56
C ALA A 315 -13.06 3.43 10.99
N VAL A 316 -13.30 3.42 9.67
CA VAL A 316 -14.03 2.34 8.99
C VAL A 316 -13.27 1.02 9.06
N PHE A 317 -11.94 1.01 8.91
CA PHE A 317 -11.15 -0.22 9.10
C PHE A 317 -11.24 -0.80 10.52
N ARG A 318 -11.45 0.03 11.55
CA ARG A 318 -11.62 -0.39 12.94
C ARG A 318 -13.08 -0.65 13.34
N ALA A 319 -14.03 -0.34 12.46
CA ALA A 319 -15.45 -0.47 12.74
C ALA A 319 -15.90 -1.94 12.79
N THR A 320 -17.11 -2.16 13.28
CA THR A 320 -17.75 -3.48 13.23
C THR A 320 -18.01 -3.93 11.78
N ALA A 321 -18.22 -5.23 11.57
CA ALA A 321 -18.55 -5.75 10.24
C ALA A 321 -19.83 -5.13 9.67
N GLU A 322 -20.84 -4.90 10.53
CA GLU A 322 -22.09 -4.22 10.16
C GLU A 322 -21.82 -2.79 9.66
N GLU A 323 -21.02 -2.02 10.39
CA GLU A 323 -20.66 -0.66 9.99
C GLU A 323 -19.80 -0.64 8.72
N GLN A 324 -18.91 -1.63 8.53
CA GLN A 324 -18.10 -1.77 7.32
C GLN A 324 -18.93 -2.08 6.07
N ALA A 325 -20.06 -2.75 6.23
CA ALA A 325 -21.02 -2.98 5.16
C ALA A 325 -21.83 -1.72 4.81
N THR A 326 -21.80 -0.68 5.66
CA THR A 326 -22.54 0.57 5.42
C THR A 326 -21.68 1.64 4.76
N GLY A 327 -22.27 2.32 3.77
CA GLY A 327 -21.63 3.39 3.03
C GLY A 327 -20.57 2.91 2.03
N THR A 328 -19.88 3.87 1.42
CA THR A 328 -18.92 3.64 0.32
C THR A 328 -17.47 3.73 0.79
N TYR A 329 -17.22 4.09 2.05
CA TYR A 329 -15.88 4.44 2.50
C TYR A 329 -14.89 3.28 2.49
N LEU A 330 -15.28 2.03 2.76
CA LEU A 330 -14.32 0.91 2.76
C LEU A 330 -13.91 0.53 1.33
N THR A 331 -14.91 0.36 0.46
CA THR A 331 -14.80 -0.35 -0.82
C THR A 331 -15.12 0.50 -2.05
N GLY A 332 -15.57 1.74 -1.86
CA GLY A 332 -16.17 2.56 -2.91
C GLY A 332 -17.58 2.11 -3.33
N ARG A 333 -18.15 1.09 -2.67
CA ARG A 333 -19.41 0.44 -3.06
C ARG A 333 -20.31 0.22 -1.83
N GLU A 334 -21.51 0.80 -1.87
CA GLU A 334 -22.48 0.64 -0.78
C GLU A 334 -22.91 -0.83 -0.62
N GLY A 335 -22.91 -1.35 0.60
CA GLY A 335 -23.34 -2.72 0.89
C GLY A 335 -22.34 -3.81 0.51
N TYR A 336 -21.18 -3.47 -0.07
CA TYR A 336 -20.20 -4.44 -0.53
C TYR A 336 -18.97 -4.46 0.37
N VAL A 337 -18.69 -5.62 0.98
CA VAL A 337 -17.54 -5.86 1.85
C VAL A 337 -16.45 -6.70 1.18
N GLY A 338 -16.79 -7.46 0.13
CA GLY A 338 -15.84 -8.27 -0.64
C GLY A 338 -15.21 -9.42 0.13
N TYR A 339 -16.01 -10.10 0.97
CA TYR A 339 -15.60 -11.32 1.67
C TYR A 339 -15.10 -12.39 0.70
N TRP A 340 -14.22 -13.24 1.20
CA TRP A 340 -13.69 -14.44 0.58
C TRP A 340 -14.26 -15.65 1.31
N ASP A 341 -14.91 -16.54 0.57
CA ASP A 341 -15.42 -17.80 1.10
C ASP A 341 -14.49 -18.95 0.67
N PRO A 342 -13.62 -19.49 1.55
CA PRO A 342 -12.68 -20.54 1.16
C PRO A 342 -13.33 -21.87 0.71
N GLU A 343 -14.62 -22.10 1.00
CA GLU A 343 -15.35 -23.29 0.55
C GLU A 343 -15.89 -23.15 -0.88
N VAL A 344 -16.23 -21.91 -1.29
CA VAL A 344 -16.81 -21.58 -2.59
C VAL A 344 -15.76 -21.01 -3.55
N ASP A 345 -14.93 -20.10 -3.05
CA ASP A 345 -13.88 -19.37 -3.74
C ASP A 345 -12.56 -20.14 -3.65
N LYS A 346 -12.51 -21.32 -4.27
CA LYS A 346 -11.31 -22.16 -4.26
C LYS A 346 -10.12 -21.39 -4.81
N GLU A 347 -8.98 -21.45 -4.12
CA GLU A 347 -7.72 -20.78 -4.48
C GLU A 347 -7.14 -21.22 -5.86
N SER A 348 -7.70 -22.27 -6.47
CA SER A 348 -7.37 -22.74 -7.83
C SER A 348 -8.34 -22.26 -8.91
N GLU A 349 -9.34 -21.47 -8.53
CA GLU A 349 -10.36 -20.99 -9.42
C GLU A 349 -10.36 -19.46 -9.37
N THR A 350 -10.61 -18.90 -10.54
CA THR A 350 -10.97 -17.51 -10.69
C THR A 350 -12.20 -17.23 -9.82
N ILE A 351 -12.09 -16.30 -8.86
CA ILE A 351 -13.18 -15.99 -7.93
C ILE A 351 -14.13 -14.99 -8.59
N MET A 352 -15.34 -15.43 -8.93
CA MET A 352 -16.40 -14.57 -9.41
C MET A 352 -17.18 -13.98 -8.22
N VAL A 353 -17.49 -12.68 -8.25
CA VAL A 353 -18.14 -11.88 -7.20
C VAL A 353 -19.65 -11.83 -7.36
#